data_AF-A0A6M9PY16-F1
#
_entry.id   AF-A0A6M9PY16-F1
#
_cell.length_a   1.000
_cell.length_b   1.000
_cell.length_c   1.000
_cell.angle_alpha   90.00
_cell.angle_beta   90.00
_cell.angle_gamma   90.00
#
_symmetry.space_group_name_H-M   'P 1'
#
loop_
_entity.id
_entity.type
_entity.pdbx_description
1 polymer ?
#
loop_
_entity_poly.entity_id
_entity_poly.type
_entity_poly.pdbx_seq_one_letter_code
_entity_poly.pdbx_strand_id
1 'polypeptide(L)'
;MNWDHKLSYRAPLLQLFRLVSLITLIGYLATPLSALALFDECKNLFPDQRIPTSPLVGRDLCFDSFAVYYSPQDKKPIYVVEKLNRDQLLAPHPRRSNQFYEEARLPFSERAHLSDYRGSGYDRGHNAPAGDMSNERAMAQSFSLANMMPQARQNNQGIWAKNIEEPTRHYAKRATGDVYVFTGSTGNQGSIGRGHVTIPSHLYKLVYDPSKNSAWAYWIENTNDALMTPLISYAELVTKTGIDFHLPIQSESTPTKPDSKKTVQNAGLVGGWYPVFFDTYSAEKVNAILNSIKTGKVASVQIQYDQNVELAKQITSQLQSQTQVVIELSQSSPPDTPGVTYERKRVTVIVRSKVN
;
A
#
# COMPACT_ATOMS: atom_id res chain seq x y z
N MET A 1 64.16 -35.12 -70.78
CA MET A 1 64.28 -33.67 -70.58
C MET A 1 63.91 -33.40 -69.13
N ASN A 2 64.88 -32.90 -68.37
CA ASN A 2 64.84 -32.31 -67.03
C ASN A 2 64.46 -33.13 -65.77
N TRP A 3 65.54 -33.51 -65.06
CA TRP A 3 65.91 -33.21 -63.66
C TRP A 3 65.04 -33.69 -62.48
N ASP A 4 65.63 -34.65 -61.76
CA ASP A 4 65.99 -34.64 -60.33
C ASP A 4 64.96 -34.79 -59.19
N HIS A 5 65.12 -35.96 -58.55
CA HIS A 5 65.42 -36.20 -57.13
C HIS A 5 64.41 -35.90 -55.99
N LYS A 6 64.24 -36.99 -55.22
CA LYS A 6 64.13 -37.12 -53.75
C LYS A 6 62.78 -36.78 -53.11
N LEU A 7 62.10 -37.80 -52.58
CA LEU A 7 62.21 -38.34 -51.21
C LEU A 7 61.72 -37.38 -50.11
N SER A 8 60.58 -37.77 -49.54
CA SER A 8 60.40 -38.08 -48.12
C SER A 8 59.81 -37.04 -47.16
N TYR A 9 59.08 -37.63 -46.21
CA TYR A 9 58.75 -37.21 -44.85
C TYR A 9 57.64 -36.17 -44.58
N ARG A 10 56.54 -36.74 -44.04
CA ARG A 10 55.83 -36.42 -42.79
C ARG A 10 55.72 -34.95 -42.33
N ALA A 11 54.46 -34.52 -42.24
CA ALA A 11 53.75 -33.75 -41.18
C ALA A 11 54.49 -32.61 -40.44
N PRO A 12 53.82 -31.46 -40.19
CA PRO A 12 53.17 -31.34 -38.88
C PRO A 12 51.89 -30.47 -38.80
N LEU A 13 51.19 -30.67 -37.70
CA LEU A 13 50.19 -29.79 -37.08
C LEU A 13 50.69 -28.34 -36.90
N LEU A 14 49.85 -27.32 -37.16
CA LEU A 14 49.16 -26.46 -36.17
C LEU A 14 48.65 -25.13 -36.81
N GLN A 15 47.47 -24.68 -36.32
CA GLN A 15 46.91 -23.31 -36.31
C GLN A 15 46.29 -22.68 -37.60
N LEU A 16 44.98 -22.35 -37.58
CA LEU A 16 44.43 -21.01 -37.29
C LEU A 16 42.92 -20.91 -37.69
N PHE A 17 42.08 -20.54 -36.71
CA PHE A 17 40.84 -19.71 -36.77
C PHE A 17 39.73 -19.96 -37.83
N ARG A 18 38.48 -20.19 -37.37
CA ARG A 18 37.38 -19.18 -37.30
C ARG A 18 36.01 -19.81 -36.96
N LEU A 19 35.41 -19.22 -35.92
CA LEU A 19 33.98 -18.91 -35.69
C LEU A 19 32.89 -20.02 -35.63
N VAL A 20 31.87 -19.68 -34.82
CA VAL A 20 30.53 -20.31 -34.65
C VAL A 20 30.55 -21.48 -33.63
N SER A 21 29.90 -21.46 -32.47
CA SER A 21 28.68 -20.77 -32.03
C SER A 21 28.78 -20.37 -30.56
N LEU A 22 28.71 -19.06 -30.32
CA LEU A 22 28.26 -18.48 -29.06
C LEU A 22 26.72 -18.49 -29.06
N ILE A 23 26.11 -18.43 -27.88
CA ILE A 23 24.66 -18.27 -27.58
C ILE A 23 23.93 -19.58 -27.25
N THR A 24 24.20 -20.12 -26.05
CA THR A 24 23.20 -20.88 -25.26
C THR A 24 23.38 -20.57 -23.77
N LEU A 25 23.17 -19.31 -23.37
CA LEU A 25 22.80 -18.99 -21.98
C LEU A 25 22.22 -17.57 -21.85
N ILE A 26 21.10 -17.29 -22.51
CA ILE A 26 20.28 -16.11 -22.19
C ILE A 26 18.86 -16.61 -22.00
N GLY A 27 18.37 -16.56 -20.76
CA GLY A 27 17.04 -17.05 -20.43
C GLY A 27 16.75 -17.29 -18.96
N TYR A 28 17.57 -16.81 -18.00
CA TYR A 28 17.03 -16.51 -16.68
C TYR A 28 16.29 -15.18 -16.81
N LEU A 29 15.04 -15.28 -17.23
CA LEU A 29 14.05 -14.22 -17.09
C LEU A 29 14.10 -13.77 -15.63
N ALA A 30 14.63 -12.57 -15.41
CA ALA A 30 14.24 -11.76 -14.28
C ALA A 30 12.72 -11.60 -14.40
N THR A 31 11.97 -12.46 -13.72
CA THR A 31 10.59 -12.12 -13.39
C THR A 31 10.71 -10.84 -12.56
N PRO A 32 10.22 -9.67 -13.03
CA PRO A 32 10.02 -8.60 -12.09
C PRO A 32 9.18 -9.21 -10.98
N LEU A 33 9.60 -9.01 -9.73
CA LEU A 33 8.78 -9.35 -8.59
C LEU A 33 7.59 -8.37 -8.63
N SER A 34 6.68 -8.58 -9.56
CA SER A 34 5.37 -7.94 -9.59
C SER A 34 4.75 -8.36 -8.28
N ALA A 35 4.70 -7.43 -7.34
CA ALA A 35 4.15 -7.63 -6.03
C ALA A 35 2.66 -7.95 -6.17
N LEU A 36 2.35 -9.21 -6.45
CA LEU A 36 1.12 -9.85 -6.01
C LEU A 36 1.29 -10.02 -4.51
N ALA A 37 1.18 -8.92 -3.76
CA ALA A 37 1.12 -8.98 -2.31
C ALA A 37 -0.28 -9.46 -1.95
N LEU A 38 -0.55 -10.76 -2.15
CA LEU A 38 -1.79 -11.38 -1.71
C LEU A 38 -2.09 -10.90 -0.28
N PHE A 39 -3.34 -10.58 0.02
CA PHE A 39 -3.76 -10.18 1.38
C PHE A 39 -3.45 -11.21 2.49
N ASP A 40 -2.83 -12.34 2.16
CA ASP A 40 -2.34 -13.39 3.07
C ASP A 40 -1.64 -12.84 4.32
N GLU A 41 -0.87 -11.76 4.19
CA GLU A 41 -0.18 -11.16 5.33
C GLU A 41 -1.14 -10.45 6.30
N CYS A 42 -2.23 -9.85 5.82
CA CYS A 42 -3.12 -9.00 6.62
C CYS A 42 -4.58 -9.50 6.69
N LYS A 43 -4.82 -10.80 6.47
CA LYS A 43 -6.16 -11.42 6.58
C LYS A 43 -6.83 -11.19 7.93
N ASN A 44 -6.05 -11.00 9.00
CA ASN A 44 -6.55 -10.71 10.35
C ASN A 44 -7.33 -9.38 10.45
N LEU A 45 -7.19 -8.49 9.47
CA LEU A 45 -7.97 -7.25 9.37
C LEU A 45 -9.37 -7.47 8.79
N PHE A 46 -9.64 -8.64 8.21
CA PHE A 46 -10.92 -8.97 7.60
C PHE A 46 -11.80 -9.78 8.56
N PRO A 47 -13.14 -9.60 8.52
CA PRO A 47 -14.09 -10.46 9.24
C PRO A 47 -13.88 -11.92 8.84
N ASP A 48 -13.77 -12.80 9.84
CA ASP A 48 -13.51 -14.25 9.65
C ASP A 48 -12.33 -14.58 8.71
N GLN A 49 -11.40 -13.63 8.53
CA GLN A 49 -10.28 -13.73 7.59
C GLN A 49 -10.71 -13.94 6.13
N ARG A 50 -11.93 -13.52 5.78
CA ARG A 50 -12.49 -13.63 4.43
C ARG A 50 -12.32 -12.32 3.65
N ILE A 51 -11.65 -12.41 2.51
CA ILE A 51 -11.38 -11.27 1.63
C ILE A 51 -12.61 -11.01 0.75
N PRO A 52 -13.08 -9.75 0.63
CA PRO A 52 -14.16 -9.38 -0.28
C PRO A 52 -13.91 -9.82 -1.72
N THR A 53 -14.96 -10.30 -2.39
CA THR A 53 -14.94 -10.57 -3.83
C THR A 53 -15.46 -9.35 -4.58
N SER A 54 -14.67 -8.83 -5.52
CA SER A 54 -15.03 -7.69 -6.35
C SER A 54 -15.00 -8.06 -7.83
N PRO A 55 -15.92 -7.52 -8.65
CA PRO A 55 -15.83 -7.65 -10.11
C PRO A 55 -14.68 -6.82 -10.70
N LEU A 56 -14.12 -5.89 -9.92
CA LEU A 56 -12.99 -5.05 -10.33
C LEU A 56 -11.67 -5.77 -10.03
N VAL A 57 -10.74 -5.68 -10.99
CA VAL A 57 -9.38 -6.20 -10.83
C VAL A 57 -8.53 -5.15 -10.14
N GLY A 58 -7.95 -5.52 -9.01
CA GLY A 58 -7.16 -4.63 -8.17
C GLY A 58 -5.77 -5.15 -7.82
N ARG A 59 -5.14 -4.43 -6.90
CA ARG A 59 -3.86 -4.78 -6.26
C ARG A 59 -4.09 -4.82 -4.76
N ASP A 60 -3.71 -5.93 -4.16
CA ASP A 60 -3.73 -6.13 -2.72
C ASP A 60 -2.54 -5.41 -2.09
N LEU A 61 -2.79 -4.57 -1.09
CA LEU A 61 -1.75 -3.85 -0.34
C LEU A 61 -2.04 -3.95 1.16
N CYS A 62 -1.20 -4.70 1.87
CA CYS A 62 -1.23 -4.75 3.32
C CYS A 62 -0.47 -3.57 3.95
N PHE A 63 -1.08 -2.96 4.97
CA PHE A 63 -0.46 -2.03 5.91
C PHE A 63 -0.68 -2.56 7.34
N ASP A 64 -0.11 -1.91 8.35
CA ASP A 64 -0.09 -2.45 9.72
C ASP A 64 -1.48 -2.50 10.36
N SER A 65 -2.29 -1.46 10.13
CA SER A 65 -3.62 -1.30 10.75
C SER A 65 -4.78 -1.36 9.75
N PHE A 66 -4.48 -1.42 8.44
CA PHE A 66 -5.47 -1.41 7.38
C PHE A 66 -4.97 -2.16 6.15
N ALA A 67 -5.86 -2.56 5.26
CA ALA A 67 -5.50 -3.16 3.98
C ALA A 67 -6.27 -2.48 2.84
N VAL A 68 -5.61 -2.28 1.71
CA VAL A 68 -6.17 -1.58 0.55
C VAL A 68 -6.28 -2.54 -0.62
N TYR A 69 -7.47 -2.64 -1.21
CA TYR A 69 -7.66 -3.22 -2.54
C TYR A 69 -7.71 -2.07 -3.54
N TYR A 70 -6.62 -1.86 -4.28
CA TYR A 70 -6.37 -0.67 -5.07
C TYR A 70 -6.72 -0.89 -6.55
N SER A 71 -7.34 0.08 -7.22
CA SER A 71 -7.59 0.05 -8.67
C SER A 71 -6.43 0.67 -9.44
N PRO A 72 -5.63 -0.09 -10.22
CA PRO A 72 -4.62 0.47 -11.14
C PRO A 72 -5.20 1.41 -12.19
N GLN A 73 -6.46 1.18 -12.57
CA GLN A 73 -7.16 1.93 -13.59
C GLN A 73 -7.63 3.29 -13.06
N ASP A 74 -8.27 3.31 -11.89
CA ASP A 74 -8.82 4.54 -11.30
C ASP A 74 -7.84 5.30 -10.42
N LYS A 75 -6.74 4.65 -10.07
CA LYS A 75 -5.66 5.13 -9.21
C LYS A 75 -6.11 5.57 -7.82
N LYS A 76 -7.07 4.82 -7.28
CA LYS A 76 -7.67 4.99 -5.94
C LYS A 76 -8.08 3.61 -5.39
N PRO A 77 -8.37 3.49 -4.09
CA PRO A 77 -9.00 2.30 -3.55
C PRO A 77 -10.32 1.92 -4.26
N ILE A 78 -10.50 0.63 -4.47
CA ILE A 78 -11.81 -0.01 -4.64
C ILE A 78 -12.47 -0.10 -3.27
N TYR A 79 -11.74 -0.63 -2.29
CA TYR A 79 -12.06 -0.57 -0.87
C TYR A 79 -10.78 -0.58 -0.02
N VAL A 80 -10.93 -0.13 1.22
CA VAL A 80 -9.95 -0.24 2.31
C VAL A 80 -10.66 -0.84 3.51
N VAL A 81 -10.01 -1.80 4.18
CA VAL A 81 -10.54 -2.42 5.40
C VAL A 81 -9.70 -2.02 6.61
N GLU A 82 -10.39 -1.74 7.71
CA GLU A 82 -9.82 -1.47 9.03
C GLU A 82 -10.50 -2.36 10.07
N LYS A 83 -9.76 -2.77 11.09
CA LYS A 83 -10.29 -3.44 12.27
C LYS A 83 -10.06 -2.56 13.48
N LEU A 84 -11.12 -1.97 14.00
CA LEU A 84 -11.09 -1.01 15.10
C LEU A 84 -11.58 -1.65 16.39
N ASN A 85 -10.94 -1.32 17.51
CA ASN A 85 -11.49 -1.64 18.83
C ASN A 85 -11.24 -0.52 19.84
N ARG A 86 -11.90 -0.66 20.98
CA ARG A 86 -11.85 0.31 22.07
C ARG A 86 -10.42 0.57 22.53
N ASP A 87 -9.60 -0.46 22.72
CA ASP A 87 -8.25 -0.31 23.27
C ASP A 87 -7.34 0.46 22.30
N GLN A 88 -7.41 0.15 21.00
CA GLN A 88 -6.67 0.89 19.96
C GLN A 88 -7.08 2.37 19.91
N LEU A 89 -8.38 2.67 19.99
CA LEU A 89 -8.92 4.03 19.89
C LEU A 89 -8.76 4.86 21.18
N LEU A 90 -8.42 4.23 22.31
CA LEU A 90 -8.11 4.93 23.57
C LEU A 90 -6.61 5.04 23.85
N ALA A 91 -5.77 4.30 23.11
CA ALA A 91 -4.32 4.41 23.20
C ALA A 91 -3.84 5.83 22.86
N PRO A 92 -2.66 6.26 23.36
CA PRO A 92 -2.05 7.52 22.94
C PRO A 92 -1.89 7.57 21.42
N HIS A 93 -2.49 8.55 20.76
CA HIS A 93 -2.39 8.69 19.32
C HIS A 93 -1.12 9.47 18.95
N PRO A 94 -0.33 8.97 17.99
CA PRO A 94 0.84 9.69 17.50
C PRO A 94 0.42 11.01 16.84
N ARG A 95 1.35 11.96 16.78
CA ARG A 95 1.12 13.21 16.05
C ARG A 95 0.95 12.90 14.55
N ARG A 96 -0.04 13.54 13.92
CA ARG A 96 -0.24 13.44 12.47
C ARG A 96 1.02 13.85 11.72
N SER A 97 1.53 12.98 10.85
CA SER A 97 2.72 13.29 10.04
C SER A 97 2.41 14.35 8.97
N ASN A 98 1.22 14.28 8.36
CA ASN A 98 0.82 15.07 7.19
C ASN A 98 1.78 14.92 5.99
N GLN A 99 2.54 13.83 5.95
CA GLN A 99 3.52 13.53 4.91
C GLN A 99 2.95 12.52 3.91
N PHE A 100 2.24 13.03 2.92
CA PHE A 100 1.74 12.23 1.79
C PHE A 100 2.89 11.72 0.92
N TYR A 101 2.79 10.49 0.44
CA TYR A 101 3.79 9.87 -0.43
C TYR A 101 3.15 8.94 -1.46
N GLU A 102 3.83 8.79 -2.60
CA GLU A 102 3.43 7.90 -3.69
C GLU A 102 3.76 6.45 -3.33
N GLU A 103 2.83 5.52 -3.57
CA GLU A 103 3.02 4.12 -3.20
C GLU A 103 4.01 3.43 -4.15
N ALA A 104 5.26 3.28 -3.70
CA ALA A 104 6.34 2.71 -4.51
C ALA A 104 6.17 1.22 -4.82
N ARG A 105 5.31 0.49 -4.08
CA ARG A 105 4.97 -0.92 -4.38
C ARG A 105 4.11 -1.07 -5.64
N LEU A 106 3.47 0.01 -6.09
CA LEU A 106 2.71 0.03 -7.32
C LEU A 106 3.59 0.51 -8.49
N PRO A 107 3.43 -0.08 -9.70
CA PRO A 107 4.08 0.44 -10.89
C PRO A 107 3.79 1.94 -11.08
N PHE A 108 4.76 2.68 -11.60
CA PHE A 108 4.65 4.13 -11.81
C PHE A 108 3.39 4.49 -12.63
N SER A 109 3.06 3.72 -13.65
CA SER A 109 1.86 3.94 -14.48
C SER A 109 0.53 3.68 -13.77
N GLU A 110 0.54 2.83 -12.73
CA GLU A 110 -0.65 2.39 -11.99
C GLU A 110 -0.91 3.22 -10.72
N ARG A 111 0.06 3.99 -10.24
CA ARG A 111 -0.05 4.75 -8.98
C ARG A 111 -0.53 6.19 -9.19
N ALA A 112 -1.19 6.75 -8.18
CA ALA A 112 -1.42 8.18 -8.10
C ALA A 112 -0.14 8.93 -7.70
N HIS A 113 0.03 10.14 -8.22
CA HIS A 113 1.15 11.02 -7.90
C HIS A 113 0.72 12.23 -7.09
N LEU A 114 1.66 12.80 -6.33
CA LEU A 114 1.39 14.03 -5.57
C LEU A 114 1.01 15.19 -6.50
N SER A 115 1.57 15.21 -7.71
CA SER A 115 1.25 16.18 -8.75
C SER A 115 -0.19 16.09 -9.25
N ASP A 116 -0.85 14.93 -9.15
CA ASP A 116 -2.22 14.77 -9.64
C ASP A 116 -3.23 15.54 -8.79
N TYR A 117 -2.97 15.60 -7.48
CA TYR A 117 -3.82 16.30 -6.52
C TYR A 117 -3.52 17.80 -6.44
N ARG A 118 -2.28 18.21 -6.71
CA ARG A 118 -1.86 19.62 -6.59
C ARG A 118 -2.64 20.50 -7.56
N GLY A 119 -3.35 21.50 -7.04
CA GLY A 119 -4.11 22.45 -7.85
C GLY A 119 -5.38 21.88 -8.50
N SER A 120 -5.75 20.64 -8.19
CA SER A 120 -6.92 19.97 -8.78
C SER A 120 -8.27 20.47 -8.26
N GLY A 121 -8.29 21.14 -7.11
CA GLY A 121 -9.51 21.51 -6.39
C GLY A 121 -10.05 20.40 -5.46
N TYR A 122 -9.45 19.20 -5.47
CA TYR A 122 -9.82 18.08 -4.61
C TYR A 122 -8.80 17.85 -3.49
N ASP A 123 -9.29 17.45 -2.33
CA ASP A 123 -8.45 16.98 -1.23
C ASP A 123 -7.97 15.54 -1.48
N ARG A 124 -6.88 15.17 -0.81
CA ARG A 124 -6.43 13.78 -0.65
C ARG A 124 -7.24 13.14 0.49
N GLY A 125 -8.44 12.68 0.17
CA GLY A 125 -9.38 12.08 1.11
C GLY A 125 -8.91 10.70 1.55
N HIS A 126 -8.76 10.49 2.86
CA HIS A 126 -8.34 9.20 3.42
C HIS A 126 -9.49 8.20 3.35
N ASN A 127 -9.19 6.94 3.04
CA ASN A 127 -10.15 5.83 3.21
C ASN A 127 -9.99 5.20 4.61
N ALA A 128 -8.76 4.84 4.98
CA ALA A 128 -8.34 4.59 6.36
C ALA A 128 -7.86 5.88 7.02
N PRO A 129 -8.62 6.50 7.95
CA PRO A 129 -8.30 7.82 8.49
C PRO A 129 -7.04 7.78 9.36
N ALA A 130 -6.19 8.81 9.24
CA ALA A 130 -5.05 8.98 10.14
C ALA A 130 -5.47 8.99 11.64
N GLY A 131 -6.69 9.46 11.94
CA GLY A 131 -7.24 9.49 13.30
C GLY A 131 -7.54 8.12 13.90
N ASP A 132 -7.45 7.04 13.11
CA ASP A 132 -7.72 5.67 13.55
C ASP A 132 -6.40 4.90 13.82
N MET A 133 -5.24 5.52 13.56
CA MET A 133 -3.92 4.91 13.69
C MET A 133 -3.34 5.07 15.09
N SER A 134 -3.05 3.95 15.76
CA SER A 134 -2.59 3.90 17.16
C SER A 134 -1.07 3.91 17.34
N ASN A 135 -0.27 3.89 16.26
CA ASN A 135 1.19 3.93 16.33
C ASN A 135 1.79 4.72 15.16
N GLU A 136 3.03 5.20 15.32
CA GLU A 136 3.69 6.11 14.35
C GLU A 136 3.84 5.50 12.96
N ARG A 137 4.07 4.19 12.86
CA ARG A 137 4.24 3.49 11.58
C ARG A 137 2.91 3.42 10.83
N ALA A 138 1.83 3.00 11.48
CA ALA A 138 0.48 3.01 10.92
C ALA A 138 0.04 4.44 10.54
N MET A 139 0.35 5.42 11.40
CA MET A 139 0.09 6.84 11.15
C MET A 139 0.83 7.35 9.92
N ALA A 140 2.10 6.97 9.70
CA ALA A 140 2.79 7.31 8.47
C ALA A 140 2.18 6.60 7.26
N GLN A 141 1.88 5.30 7.40
CA GLN A 141 1.29 4.48 6.35
C GLN A 141 -0.04 5.01 5.83
N SER A 142 -0.89 5.57 6.70
CA SER A 142 -2.19 6.12 6.31
C SER A 142 -2.10 7.26 5.29
N PHE A 143 -0.93 7.91 5.13
CA PHE A 143 -0.69 8.97 4.16
C PHE A 143 -0.22 8.47 2.78
N SER A 144 -0.14 7.16 2.54
CA SER A 144 0.08 6.60 1.21
C SER A 144 -1.00 7.08 0.25
N LEU A 145 -0.63 7.52 -0.96
CA LEU A 145 -1.62 7.85 -1.99
C LEU A 145 -2.45 6.64 -2.44
N ALA A 146 -1.99 5.41 -2.18
CA ALA A 146 -2.81 4.22 -2.38
C ALA A 146 -4.04 4.19 -1.45
N ASN A 147 -4.03 4.92 -0.32
CA ASN A 147 -5.16 5.08 0.61
C ASN A 147 -6.03 6.32 0.28
N MET A 148 -5.72 7.05 -0.80
CA MET A 148 -6.37 8.32 -1.11
C MET A 148 -7.39 8.21 -2.25
N MET A 149 -8.39 9.07 -2.20
CA MET A 149 -9.27 9.38 -3.31
C MET A 149 -9.43 10.89 -3.47
N PRO A 150 -9.70 11.41 -4.69
CA PRO A 150 -10.11 12.80 -4.88
C PRO A 150 -11.43 13.06 -4.14
N GLN A 151 -11.37 13.82 -3.06
CA GLN A 151 -12.55 14.11 -2.24
C GLN A 151 -12.86 15.60 -2.26
N ALA A 152 -14.14 15.94 -2.47
CA ALA A 152 -14.60 17.32 -2.41
C ALA A 152 -14.26 17.91 -1.02
N ARG A 153 -13.73 19.14 -0.98
CA ARG A 153 -13.10 19.69 0.22
C ARG A 153 -14.07 19.82 1.40
N GLN A 154 -15.28 20.30 1.14
CA GLN A 154 -16.33 20.43 2.16
C GLN A 154 -16.87 19.06 2.57
N ASN A 155 -16.82 18.07 1.67
CA ASN A 155 -17.15 16.69 2.01
C ASN A 155 -16.12 16.12 3.00
N ASN A 156 -14.84 16.14 2.64
CA ASN A 156 -13.72 15.61 3.43
C ASN A 156 -13.65 16.24 4.83
N GLN A 157 -13.59 17.57 4.89
CA GLN A 157 -13.36 18.31 6.14
C GLN A 157 -14.63 18.52 6.96
N GLY A 158 -15.80 18.35 6.32
CA GLY A 158 -17.11 18.54 6.91
C GLY A 158 -17.78 17.21 7.19
N ILE A 159 -18.77 16.88 6.36
CA ILE A 159 -19.70 15.76 6.60
C ILE A 159 -19.00 14.42 6.78
N TRP A 160 -17.94 14.13 6.01
CA TRP A 160 -17.22 12.86 6.12
C TRP A 160 -16.49 12.74 7.46
N ALA A 161 -15.67 13.72 7.82
CA ALA A 161 -14.95 13.71 9.09
C ALA A 161 -15.90 13.74 10.30
N LYS A 162 -16.87 14.66 10.31
CA LYS A 162 -17.68 14.98 11.50
C LYS A 162 -18.89 14.08 11.69
N ASN A 163 -19.49 13.61 10.60
CA ASN A 163 -20.76 12.87 10.66
C ASN A 163 -20.59 11.39 10.32
N ILE A 164 -19.42 10.94 9.88
CA ILE A 164 -19.17 9.55 9.48
C ILE A 164 -17.96 8.97 10.22
N GLU A 165 -16.77 9.56 10.07
CA GLU A 165 -15.57 9.04 10.74
C GLU A 165 -15.66 9.16 12.27
N GLU A 166 -16.02 10.34 12.79
CA GLU A 166 -16.16 10.56 14.23
C GLU A 166 -17.23 9.65 14.87
N PRO A 167 -18.48 9.54 14.33
CA PRO A 167 -19.48 8.61 14.84
C PRO A 167 -19.06 7.14 14.75
N THR A 168 -18.34 6.73 13.69
CA THR A 168 -17.80 5.38 13.55
C THR A 168 -16.80 5.08 14.68
N ARG A 169 -15.85 5.99 14.94
CA ARG A 169 -14.94 5.88 16.10
C ARG A 169 -15.69 5.86 17.43
N HIS A 170 -16.72 6.69 17.59
CA HIS A 170 -17.54 6.69 18.82
C HIS A 170 -18.26 5.37 19.02
N TYR A 171 -18.77 4.77 17.95
CA TYR A 171 -19.36 3.44 18.00
C TYR A 171 -18.34 2.39 18.43
N ALA A 172 -17.20 2.31 17.74
CA ALA A 172 -16.15 1.34 18.02
C ALA A 172 -15.59 1.46 19.46
N LYS A 173 -15.50 2.68 20.01
CA LYS A 173 -15.11 2.90 21.43
C LYS A 173 -16.11 2.31 22.43
N ARG A 174 -17.37 2.12 22.07
CA ARG A 174 -18.43 1.54 22.94
C ARG A 174 -18.71 0.07 22.65
N ALA A 175 -18.23 -0.46 21.52
CA ALA A 175 -18.39 -1.86 21.18
C ALA A 175 -17.63 -2.76 22.17
N THR A 176 -18.13 -3.97 22.38
CA THR A 176 -17.52 -4.95 23.29
C THR A 176 -16.38 -5.73 22.66
N GLY A 177 -16.22 -5.66 21.33
CA GLY A 177 -15.19 -6.36 20.57
C GLY A 177 -14.74 -5.55 19.36
N ASP A 178 -14.07 -6.23 18.43
CA ASP A 178 -13.61 -5.64 17.17
C ASP A 178 -14.81 -5.20 16.31
N VAL A 179 -14.69 -4.02 15.71
CA VAL A 179 -15.59 -3.47 14.69
C VAL A 179 -14.82 -3.40 13.39
N TYR A 180 -15.36 -3.99 12.33
CA TYR A 180 -14.74 -3.99 11.01
C TYR A 180 -15.35 -2.87 10.16
N VAL A 181 -14.49 -2.09 9.52
CA VAL A 181 -14.90 -0.95 8.70
C VAL A 181 -14.34 -1.12 7.30
N PHE A 182 -15.21 -1.05 6.29
CA PHE A 182 -14.79 -0.95 4.89
C PHE A 182 -15.13 0.43 4.35
N THR A 183 -14.13 1.14 3.86
CA THR A 183 -14.30 2.45 3.21
C THR A 183 -13.93 2.34 1.75
N GLY A 184 -14.72 2.94 0.86
CA GLY A 184 -14.38 2.99 -0.56
C GLY A 184 -15.23 4.01 -1.31
N SER A 185 -15.12 3.98 -2.63
CA SER A 185 -15.80 4.96 -3.49
C SER A 185 -16.13 4.40 -4.88
N THR A 186 -17.22 4.90 -5.48
CA THR A 186 -17.71 4.43 -6.78
C THR A 186 -18.19 5.56 -7.70
N GLY A 187 -18.45 5.19 -8.95
CA GLY A 187 -18.78 6.07 -10.05
C GLY A 187 -17.60 6.93 -10.49
N ASN A 188 -17.85 7.77 -11.49
CA ASN A 188 -16.82 8.54 -12.18
C ASN A 188 -17.38 9.92 -12.54
N GLN A 189 -16.72 10.98 -12.08
CA GLN A 189 -17.03 12.39 -12.38
C GLN A 189 -15.86 13.08 -13.09
N GLY A 190 -15.11 12.32 -13.89
CA GLY A 190 -13.88 12.74 -14.53
C GLY A 190 -12.64 12.32 -13.74
N SER A 191 -11.52 13.01 -13.98
CA SER A 191 -10.23 12.68 -13.40
C SER A 191 -9.42 13.93 -13.08
N ILE A 192 -8.51 13.82 -12.11
CA ILE A 192 -7.52 14.86 -11.79
C ILE A 192 -6.12 14.48 -12.26
N GLY A 193 -5.30 15.48 -12.53
CA GLY A 193 -3.88 15.30 -12.84
C GLY A 193 -3.60 14.66 -14.20
N ARG A 194 -2.30 14.56 -14.53
CA ARG A 194 -1.84 13.84 -15.73
C ARG A 194 -1.89 12.33 -15.52
N GLY A 195 -1.88 11.89 -14.27
CA GLY A 195 -2.09 10.50 -13.89
C GLY A 195 -3.52 10.02 -14.15
N HIS A 196 -4.49 10.91 -14.39
CA HIS A 196 -5.90 10.57 -14.54
C HIS A 196 -6.48 9.81 -13.33
N VAL A 197 -6.25 10.33 -12.13
CA VAL A 197 -6.85 9.75 -10.92
C VAL A 197 -8.35 10.02 -10.96
N THR A 198 -9.18 8.98 -10.97
CA THR A 198 -10.63 9.09 -11.12
C THR A 198 -11.25 9.81 -9.92
N ILE A 199 -12.12 10.80 -10.18
CA ILE A 199 -12.96 11.43 -9.17
C ILE A 199 -14.19 10.56 -8.97
N PRO A 200 -14.38 9.92 -7.79
CA PRO A 200 -15.58 9.15 -7.55
C PRO A 200 -16.80 10.05 -7.41
N SER A 201 -17.97 9.55 -7.82
CA SER A 201 -19.25 10.25 -7.61
C SER A 201 -19.79 10.08 -6.19
N HIS A 202 -19.47 8.95 -5.55
CA HIS A 202 -20.01 8.56 -4.25
C HIS A 202 -18.93 7.89 -3.40
N LEU A 203 -19.06 8.09 -2.10
CA LEU A 203 -18.24 7.53 -1.05
C LEU A 203 -19.12 6.63 -0.18
N TYR A 204 -18.57 5.51 0.29
CA TYR A 204 -19.27 4.62 1.20
C TYR A 204 -18.38 4.22 2.38
N LYS A 205 -19.02 3.97 3.52
CA LYS A 205 -18.39 3.38 4.70
C LYS A 205 -19.32 2.33 5.29
N LEU A 206 -18.96 1.07 5.16
CA LEU A 206 -19.62 -0.09 5.76
C LEU A 206 -19.04 -0.30 7.17
N VAL A 207 -19.90 -0.43 8.16
CA VAL A 207 -19.53 -0.77 9.53
C VAL A 207 -20.16 -2.10 9.88
N TYR A 208 -19.36 -3.04 10.37
CA TYR A 208 -19.80 -4.36 10.81
C TYR A 208 -19.38 -4.60 12.27
N ASP A 209 -20.36 -4.93 13.11
CA ASP A 209 -20.17 -5.35 14.49
C ASP A 209 -20.55 -6.84 14.64
N PRO A 210 -19.56 -7.75 14.70
CA PRO A 210 -19.80 -9.17 14.89
C PRO A 210 -20.51 -9.50 16.20
N SER A 211 -20.29 -8.72 17.26
CA SER A 211 -20.89 -8.97 18.58
C SER A 211 -22.41 -8.81 18.56
N LYS A 212 -22.93 -8.03 17.62
CA LYS A 212 -24.37 -7.82 17.38
C LYS A 212 -24.87 -8.46 16.09
N ASN A 213 -23.98 -9.11 15.34
CA ASN A 213 -24.20 -9.57 13.98
C ASN A 213 -24.93 -8.54 13.10
N SER A 214 -24.47 -7.29 13.14
CA SER A 214 -25.15 -6.16 12.49
C SER A 214 -24.18 -5.36 11.62
N ALA A 215 -24.64 -4.98 10.43
CA ALA A 215 -23.94 -4.03 9.58
C ALA A 215 -24.88 -3.01 8.94
N TRP A 216 -24.31 -1.83 8.69
CA TRP A 216 -24.95 -0.71 8.02
C TRP A 216 -23.90 0.06 7.23
N ALA A 217 -24.32 0.82 6.22
CA ALA A 217 -23.40 1.62 5.44
C ALA A 217 -23.87 3.06 5.29
N TYR A 218 -22.90 3.97 5.32
CA TYR A 218 -23.06 5.34 4.84
C TYR A 218 -22.90 5.36 3.32
N TRP A 219 -23.70 6.18 2.64
CA TRP A 219 -23.63 6.37 1.19
C TRP A 219 -23.82 7.85 0.84
N ILE A 220 -22.73 8.52 0.47
CA ILE A 220 -22.69 9.99 0.37
C ILE A 220 -22.12 10.42 -0.96
N GLU A 221 -22.72 11.44 -1.57
CA GLU A 221 -22.21 12.07 -2.78
C GLU A 221 -20.86 12.76 -2.52
N ASN A 222 -19.94 12.70 -3.49
CA ASN A 222 -18.65 13.38 -3.41
C ASN A 222 -18.73 14.83 -3.91
N THR A 223 -19.58 15.64 -3.27
CA THR A 223 -19.80 17.05 -3.63
C THR A 223 -19.60 17.95 -2.41
N ASN A 224 -19.36 19.24 -2.64
CA ASN A 224 -19.22 20.20 -1.55
C ASN A 224 -20.54 20.49 -0.83
N ASP A 225 -21.67 20.22 -1.49
CA ASP A 225 -23.03 20.42 -0.98
C ASP A 225 -23.66 19.12 -0.47
N ALA A 226 -22.86 18.05 -0.35
CA ALA A 226 -23.34 16.74 0.07
C ALA A 226 -24.03 16.80 1.45
N LEU A 227 -25.19 16.15 1.54
CA LEU A 227 -25.98 16.04 2.75
C LEU A 227 -25.96 14.62 3.29
N MET A 228 -26.24 14.48 4.59
CA MET A 228 -26.39 13.16 5.20
C MET A 228 -27.62 12.47 4.64
N THR A 229 -27.45 11.22 4.26
CA THR A 229 -28.52 10.33 3.83
C THR A 229 -28.83 9.31 4.93
N PRO A 230 -30.01 8.68 4.91
CA PRO A 230 -30.26 7.50 5.73
C PRO A 230 -29.20 6.41 5.46
N LEU A 231 -28.86 5.66 6.51
CA LEU A 231 -27.99 4.50 6.37
C LEU A 231 -28.65 3.47 5.45
N ILE A 232 -27.85 2.89 4.56
CA ILE A 232 -28.30 1.80 3.68
C ILE A 232 -27.96 0.45 4.29
N SER A 233 -28.72 -0.58 3.88
CA SER A 233 -28.48 -1.95 4.31
C SER A 233 -27.20 -2.53 3.67
N TYR A 234 -26.66 -3.60 4.26
CA TYR A 234 -25.55 -4.35 3.68
C TYR A 234 -25.89 -4.87 2.26
N ALA A 235 -27.07 -5.45 2.07
CA ALA A 235 -27.51 -5.97 0.78
C ALA A 235 -27.62 -4.87 -0.29
N GLU A 236 -28.09 -3.68 0.10
CA GLU A 236 -28.13 -2.53 -0.80
C GLU A 236 -26.72 -2.07 -1.18
N LEU A 237 -25.77 -2.02 -0.24
CA LEU A 237 -24.38 -1.68 -0.55
C LEU A 237 -23.75 -2.69 -1.52
N VAL A 238 -23.94 -3.99 -1.29
CA VAL A 238 -23.46 -5.06 -2.20
C VAL A 238 -24.03 -4.84 -3.60
N THR A 239 -25.32 -4.53 -3.71
CA THR A 239 -25.98 -4.26 -5.00
C THR A 239 -25.38 -3.03 -5.70
N LYS A 240 -25.16 -1.93 -4.96
CA LYS A 240 -24.61 -0.69 -5.54
C LYS A 240 -23.13 -0.79 -5.93
N THR A 241 -22.36 -1.63 -5.25
CA THR A 241 -20.90 -1.74 -5.45
C THR A 241 -20.49 -2.94 -6.29
N GLY A 242 -21.33 -3.98 -6.34
CA GLY A 242 -21.00 -5.30 -6.86
C GLY A 242 -20.01 -6.08 -5.97
N ILE A 243 -19.61 -5.54 -4.81
CA ILE A 243 -18.61 -6.16 -3.93
C ILE A 243 -19.34 -7.03 -2.90
N ASP A 244 -19.00 -8.31 -2.87
CA ASP A 244 -19.38 -9.20 -1.78
C ASP A 244 -18.32 -9.12 -0.67
N PHE A 245 -18.67 -8.47 0.44
CA PHE A 245 -17.78 -8.32 1.60
C PHE A 245 -17.70 -9.57 2.50
N HIS A 246 -18.41 -10.66 2.17
CA HIS A 246 -18.43 -11.93 2.92
C HIS A 246 -18.80 -11.79 4.40
N LEU A 247 -19.70 -10.85 4.74
CA LEU A 247 -20.15 -10.69 6.12
C LEU A 247 -21.14 -11.80 6.49
N PRO A 248 -20.99 -12.48 7.65
CA PRO A 248 -21.88 -13.57 8.07
C PRO A 248 -23.20 -13.05 8.66
N ILE A 249 -23.83 -12.09 7.99
CA ILE A 249 -25.10 -11.50 8.40
C ILE A 249 -26.21 -12.26 7.69
N GLN A 250 -27.11 -12.87 8.45
CA GLN A 250 -28.27 -13.54 7.89
C GLN A 250 -29.16 -12.49 7.21
N SER A 251 -29.39 -12.63 5.90
CA SER A 251 -30.60 -12.06 5.28
C SER A 251 -31.79 -12.68 6.00
N GLU A 252 -32.72 -11.88 6.52
CA GLU A 252 -33.80 -12.29 7.43
C GLU A 252 -34.35 -13.72 7.17
N SER A 253 -33.90 -14.71 7.96
CA SER A 253 -34.69 -15.78 8.59
C SER A 253 -33.84 -16.96 9.09
N THR A 254 -34.11 -17.32 10.36
CA THR A 254 -33.86 -18.59 11.07
C THR A 254 -32.59 -18.68 11.96
N PRO A 255 -32.78 -18.91 13.28
CA PRO A 255 -31.72 -18.78 14.28
C PRO A 255 -30.79 -19.98 14.30
N THR A 256 -29.49 -19.72 14.47
CA THR A 256 -28.54 -20.78 14.87
C THR A 256 -27.67 -20.33 16.05
N LYS A 257 -27.46 -21.28 16.97
CA LYS A 257 -26.87 -21.14 18.31
C LYS A 257 -25.40 -20.65 18.29
N PRO A 258 -24.93 -20.04 19.39
CA PRO A 258 -23.56 -19.56 19.50
C PRO A 258 -22.60 -20.72 19.75
N ASP A 259 -21.44 -20.72 19.09
CA ASP A 259 -20.36 -21.62 19.44
C ASP A 259 -19.03 -20.92 19.72
N SER A 260 -18.50 -21.31 20.88
CA SER A 260 -17.17 -21.20 21.49
C SER A 260 -16.23 -20.01 21.17
N LYS A 261 -15.90 -19.31 22.27
CA LYS A 261 -14.72 -18.44 22.40
C LYS A 261 -13.45 -19.18 21.95
N LYS A 262 -12.76 -18.65 20.94
CA LYS A 262 -11.33 -18.93 20.71
C LYS A 262 -10.49 -17.78 21.24
N THR A 263 -9.54 -18.15 22.08
CA THR A 263 -8.53 -17.30 22.70
C THR A 263 -7.71 -16.59 21.63
N VAL A 264 -7.74 -15.25 21.64
CA VAL A 264 -6.91 -14.40 20.78
C VAL A 264 -5.47 -14.50 21.27
N GLN A 265 -4.61 -15.18 20.49
CA GLN A 265 -3.17 -15.02 20.64
C GLN A 265 -2.76 -13.67 20.05
N ASN A 266 -1.93 -12.93 20.77
CA ASN A 266 -1.35 -11.66 20.33
C ASN A 266 -0.73 -11.83 18.93
N ALA A 267 -1.33 -11.16 17.94
CA ALA A 267 -0.81 -11.14 16.58
C ALA A 267 0.57 -10.46 16.57
N GLY A 268 1.58 -11.20 16.14
CA GLY A 268 2.88 -10.63 15.82
C GLY A 268 2.75 -9.57 14.72
N LEU A 269 3.72 -8.65 14.68
CA LEU A 269 3.87 -7.66 13.61
C LEU A 269 3.80 -8.37 12.24
N VAL A 270 2.75 -8.12 11.49
CA VAL A 270 2.61 -8.57 10.11
C VAL A 270 3.69 -7.89 9.26
N GLY A 271 4.28 -8.62 8.30
CA GLY A 271 5.46 -8.33 7.47
C GLY A 271 5.47 -7.06 6.61
N GLY A 272 4.90 -5.95 7.10
CA GLY A 272 4.79 -4.70 6.38
C GLY A 272 6.13 -4.00 6.16
N TRP A 273 6.22 -3.34 5.03
CA TRP A 273 7.28 -2.40 4.75
C TRP A 273 6.94 -1.03 5.37
N TYR A 274 7.94 -0.22 5.68
CA TYR A 274 7.73 1.18 6.09
C TYR A 274 8.79 2.12 5.52
N PRO A 275 8.41 3.34 5.10
CA PRO A 275 9.36 4.36 4.68
C PRO A 275 9.91 5.13 5.89
N VAL A 276 11.21 5.45 5.85
CA VAL A 276 11.89 6.37 6.76
C VAL A 276 12.49 7.50 5.92
N PHE A 277 12.01 8.72 6.14
CA PHE A 277 12.42 9.89 5.35
C PHE A 277 13.62 10.60 5.97
N PHE A 278 14.58 11.00 5.13
CA PHE A 278 15.76 11.78 5.49
C PHE A 278 15.83 13.04 4.64
N ASP A 279 15.56 14.20 5.25
CA ASP A 279 15.83 15.52 4.67
C ASP A 279 17.30 15.92 4.87
N THR A 280 17.89 15.44 5.97
CA THR A 280 19.32 15.50 6.32
C THR A 280 19.73 14.17 6.98
N TYR A 281 21.03 13.96 7.20
CA TYR A 281 21.51 12.78 7.91
C TYR A 281 21.02 12.76 9.36
N SER A 282 20.52 11.61 9.81
CA SER A 282 20.08 11.40 11.20
C SER A 282 20.59 10.05 11.71
N ALA A 283 21.56 10.09 12.62
CA ALA A 283 22.11 8.89 13.25
C ALA A 283 21.04 8.12 14.02
N GLU A 284 20.09 8.81 14.65
CA GLU A 284 18.98 8.22 15.38
C GLU A 284 18.11 7.34 14.47
N LYS A 285 17.68 7.86 13.31
CA LYS A 285 16.88 7.10 12.33
C LYS A 285 17.66 5.91 11.78
N VAL A 286 18.95 6.08 11.47
CA VAL A 286 19.83 4.98 11.03
C VAL A 286 19.92 3.89 12.11
N ASN A 287 20.13 4.28 13.37
CA ASN A 287 20.21 3.35 14.49
C ASN A 287 18.88 2.62 14.75
N ALA A 288 17.74 3.28 14.58
CA ALA A 288 16.43 2.64 14.67
C ALA A 288 16.24 1.54 13.61
N ILE A 289 16.69 1.81 12.36
CA ILE A 289 16.68 0.81 11.28
C ILE A 289 17.63 -0.34 11.63
N LEU A 290 18.85 -0.07 12.07
CA LEU A 290 19.83 -1.09 12.46
C LEU A 290 19.35 -1.95 13.62
N ASN A 291 18.71 -1.39 14.62
CA ASN A 291 18.12 -2.14 15.74
C ASN A 291 17.00 -3.08 15.24
N SER A 292 16.19 -2.61 14.29
CA SER A 292 15.16 -3.44 13.65
C SER A 292 15.79 -4.59 12.86
N ILE A 293 16.92 -4.35 12.18
CA ILE A 293 17.67 -5.39 11.49
C ILE A 293 18.29 -6.40 12.46
N LYS A 294 18.96 -5.94 13.52
CA LYS A 294 19.63 -6.78 14.53
C LYS A 294 18.65 -7.67 15.29
N THR A 295 17.42 -7.21 15.49
CA THR A 295 16.35 -8.00 16.10
C THR A 295 15.74 -9.05 15.15
N GLY A 296 16.32 -9.22 13.95
CA GLY A 296 15.90 -10.21 12.97
C GLY A 296 14.62 -9.85 12.22
N LYS A 297 14.06 -8.65 12.45
CA LYS A 297 12.75 -8.25 11.94
C LYS A 297 12.78 -7.74 10.50
N VAL A 298 13.95 -7.53 9.89
CA VAL A 298 14.08 -6.91 8.56
C VAL A 298 14.56 -7.92 7.51
N ALA A 299 13.89 -7.96 6.37
CA ALA A 299 14.21 -8.85 5.24
C ALA A 299 15.10 -8.17 4.18
N SER A 300 14.83 -6.90 3.86
CA SER A 300 15.57 -6.11 2.86
C SER A 300 15.38 -4.63 3.13
N VAL A 301 16.30 -3.80 2.62
CA VAL A 301 16.19 -2.34 2.67
C VAL A 301 16.38 -1.79 1.26
N GLN A 302 15.52 -0.88 0.83
CA GLN A 302 15.71 -0.12 -0.41
C GLN A 302 15.84 1.37 -0.08
N ILE A 303 16.77 2.06 -0.72
CA ILE A 303 17.03 3.48 -0.54
C ILE A 303 16.73 4.17 -1.86
N GLN A 304 15.72 5.05 -1.86
CA GLN A 304 15.30 5.83 -3.01
C GLN A 304 15.70 7.29 -2.84
N TYR A 305 16.25 7.89 -3.90
CA TYR A 305 16.61 9.31 -3.93
C TYR A 305 16.33 9.92 -5.31
N ASP A 306 16.17 11.24 -5.36
CA ASP A 306 16.10 12.00 -6.61
C ASP A 306 17.43 12.73 -6.87
N GLN A 307 17.72 13.81 -6.13
CA GLN A 307 18.90 14.66 -6.35
C GLN A 307 19.98 14.58 -5.28
N ASN A 308 19.69 14.05 -4.08
CA ASN A 308 20.65 14.01 -2.96
C ASN A 308 21.35 12.64 -2.87
N VAL A 309 22.21 12.37 -3.85
CA VAL A 309 22.96 11.10 -3.93
C VAL A 309 23.96 10.95 -2.80
N GLU A 310 24.52 12.05 -2.29
CA GLU A 310 25.49 12.07 -1.19
C GLU A 310 24.85 11.56 0.10
N LEU A 311 23.67 12.09 0.46
CA LEU A 311 22.92 11.61 1.62
C LEU A 311 22.51 10.14 1.45
N ALA A 312 22.07 9.75 0.26
CA ALA A 312 21.67 8.37 -0.02
C ALA A 312 22.86 7.40 0.13
N LYS A 313 24.02 7.76 -0.42
CA LYS A 313 25.28 7.00 -0.25
C LYS A 313 25.73 6.97 1.21
N GLN A 314 25.65 8.09 1.93
CA GLN A 314 26.02 8.13 3.34
C GLN A 314 25.17 7.17 4.17
N ILE A 315 23.84 7.18 3.99
CA ILE A 315 22.93 6.26 4.69
C ILE A 315 23.22 4.81 4.27
N THR A 316 23.42 4.56 2.97
CA THR A 316 23.74 3.23 2.42
C THR A 316 25.01 2.66 3.07
N SER A 317 26.11 3.41 3.08
CA SER A 317 27.38 2.99 3.66
C SER A 317 27.27 2.70 5.15
N GLN A 318 26.53 3.53 5.89
CA GLN A 318 26.34 3.33 7.33
C GLN A 318 25.56 2.05 7.62
N LEU A 319 24.47 1.79 6.91
CA LEU A 319 23.72 0.55 7.06
C LEU A 319 24.56 -0.66 6.64
N GLN A 320 25.18 -0.64 5.46
CA GLN A 320 26.02 -1.75 4.94
C GLN A 320 27.18 -2.09 5.88
N SER A 321 27.79 -1.10 6.55
CA SER A 321 28.89 -1.34 7.48
C SER A 321 28.48 -2.13 8.74
N GLN A 322 27.18 -2.19 9.04
CA GLN A 322 26.65 -2.75 10.29
C GLN A 322 25.59 -3.83 10.07
N THR A 323 25.35 -4.26 8.83
CA THR A 323 24.41 -5.32 8.50
C THR A 323 24.79 -6.11 7.25
N GLN A 324 24.33 -7.36 7.17
CA GLN A 324 24.42 -8.22 5.99
C GLN A 324 23.12 -8.24 5.17
N VAL A 325 22.09 -7.48 5.58
CA VAL A 325 20.84 -7.37 4.82
C VAL A 325 21.10 -6.71 3.48
N VAL A 326 20.45 -7.20 2.41
CA VAL A 326 20.54 -6.61 1.08
C VAL A 326 20.01 -5.18 1.11
N ILE A 327 20.87 -4.23 0.71
CA ILE A 327 20.54 -2.81 0.59
C ILE A 327 20.59 -2.43 -0.89
N GLU A 328 19.43 -2.14 -1.46
CA GLU A 328 19.31 -1.66 -2.83
C GLU A 328 19.27 -0.13 -2.85
N LEU A 329 20.11 0.49 -3.68
CA LEU A 329 20.11 1.93 -3.89
C LEU A 329 19.56 2.23 -5.29
N SER A 330 18.49 3.00 -5.37
CA SER A 330 17.81 3.31 -6.63
C SER A 330 17.53 4.81 -6.76
N GLN A 331 17.82 5.39 -7.92
CA GLN A 331 17.45 6.76 -8.25
C GLN A 331 16.05 6.79 -8.88
N SER A 332 15.20 7.69 -8.43
CA SER A 332 13.87 7.93 -8.99
C SER A 332 13.62 9.43 -9.09
N SER A 333 13.76 9.97 -10.30
CA SER A 333 13.58 11.39 -10.59
C SER A 333 12.26 11.62 -11.32
N PRO A 334 11.23 12.19 -10.67
CA PRO A 334 10.00 12.56 -11.36
C PRO A 334 10.29 13.70 -12.37
N PRO A 335 9.65 13.71 -13.55
CA PRO A 335 9.89 14.72 -14.57
C PRO A 335 9.55 16.13 -14.08
N ASP A 336 10.36 17.11 -14.51
CA ASP A 336 10.14 18.53 -14.23
C ASP A 336 8.76 18.95 -14.74
N THR A 337 7.95 19.50 -13.84
CA THR A 337 6.61 19.98 -14.16
C THR A 337 6.51 21.45 -13.78
N PRO A 338 6.15 22.35 -14.71
CA PRO A 338 6.03 23.78 -14.42
C PRO A 338 5.10 24.04 -13.22
N GLY A 339 5.52 24.91 -12.29
CA GLY A 339 4.77 25.22 -11.06
C GLY A 339 4.89 24.16 -9.95
N VAL A 340 5.74 23.15 -10.12
CA VAL A 340 5.92 22.08 -9.12
C VAL A 340 7.29 22.17 -8.46
N THR A 341 7.30 22.51 -7.17
CA THR A 341 8.45 22.23 -6.28
C THR A 341 8.30 20.83 -5.72
N TYR A 342 9.28 19.97 -5.98
CA TYR A 342 9.43 18.64 -5.39
C TYR A 342 10.45 18.71 -4.25
N GLU A 343 10.30 17.86 -3.22
CA GLU A 343 11.32 17.66 -2.19
C GLU A 343 12.47 16.79 -2.73
N ARG A 344 13.15 17.27 -3.78
CA ARG A 344 14.14 16.49 -4.56
C ARG A 344 15.38 16.09 -3.78
N LYS A 345 15.60 16.74 -2.63
CA LYS A 345 16.74 16.45 -1.75
C LYS A 345 16.42 15.40 -0.68
N ARG A 346 15.16 14.96 -0.56
CA ARG A 346 14.76 13.93 0.40
C ARG A 346 15.20 12.55 -0.09
N VAL A 347 15.76 11.76 0.82
CA VAL A 347 16.04 10.34 0.63
C VAL A 347 15.00 9.53 1.41
N THR A 348 14.45 8.50 0.78
CA THR A 348 13.47 7.59 1.40
C THR A 348 14.10 6.22 1.58
N VAL A 349 14.17 5.74 2.82
CA VAL A 349 14.61 4.38 3.14
C VAL A 349 13.38 3.51 3.36
N ILE A 350 13.15 2.54 2.48
CA ILE A 350 12.04 1.60 2.49
C ILE A 350 12.53 0.31 3.15
N VAL A 351 12.03 0.00 4.35
CA VAL A 351 12.46 -1.16 5.14
C VAL A 351 11.44 -2.29 5.02
N ARG A 352 11.82 -3.50 4.59
CA ARG A 352 10.97 -4.72 4.56
C ARG A 352 11.03 -5.42 5.88
N SER A 353 9.89 -5.75 6.47
CA SER A 353 9.89 -6.66 7.62
C SER A 353 9.92 -8.13 7.16
N LYS A 354 10.55 -9.04 7.90
CA LYS A 354 10.35 -10.49 7.70
C LYS A 354 8.93 -10.84 8.14
N VAL A 355 8.25 -11.67 7.35
CA VAL A 355 6.99 -12.31 7.79
C VAL A 355 7.37 -13.33 8.85
N ASN A 356 6.79 -13.23 10.05
CA ASN A 356 6.98 -14.20 11.13
C ASN A 356 6.17 -15.48 10.89
#